data_AF-A0A353RB05-F1
#
_entry.id   AF-A0A353RB05-F1
#
_cell.length_a   1.000
_cell.length_b   1.000
_cell.length_c   1.000
_cell.angle_alpha   90.00
_cell.angle_beta   90.00
_cell.angle_gamma   90.00
#
_symmetry.space_group_name_H-M   'P 1'
#
loop_
_entity.id
_entity.type
_entity.pdbx_description
1 polymer ?
#
loop_
_entity_poly.entity_id
_entity_poly.type
_entity_poly.pdbx_seq_one_letter_code
_entity_poly.pdbx_strand_id
1 'polypeptide(L)'
;ITDLKIGYWLGSTPYKQQLWKFAGTLVAAATVGGVIIVLNKTYGFTGQNALVAPQANAMAAVIEPLMSGGGAPWLLYGIGGVIAILLTLFKIPALAFSLGMFIPLELNLPLLVGGAVAWFVSTRSKETWVNEDRKERGTLLASGFIAGGALMGVVSALMRFAGINLVNTSWQSSTAGELLSLVAYICIIIYLAISSMKAAKDK
;
A
#
# COMPACT_ATOMS: atom_id res chain seq x y z
N ILE A 1 -2.94 12.52 23.38
CA ILE A 1 -2.25 11.89 24.55
C ILE A 1 -1.13 11.04 23.97
N THR A 2 0.12 11.22 24.41
CA THR A 2 1.26 10.46 23.87
C THR A 2 1.30 9.05 24.47
N ASP A 3 1.78 8.09 23.67
CA ASP A 3 1.88 6.68 24.05
C ASP A 3 2.69 6.45 25.35
N LEU A 4 3.69 7.31 25.60
CA LEU A 4 4.49 7.29 26.85
C LEU A 4 3.67 7.62 28.10
N LYS A 5 2.65 8.48 27.98
CA LYS A 5 1.78 8.87 29.10
C LYS A 5 0.77 7.78 29.43
N ILE A 6 0.19 7.16 28.41
CA ILE A 6 -0.70 5.99 28.56
C ILE A 6 0.09 4.82 29.15
N GLY A 7 1.30 4.59 28.64
CA GLY A 7 2.23 3.62 29.18
C GLY A 7 2.54 3.81 30.66
N TYR A 8 2.74 5.05 31.09
CA TYR A 8 2.94 5.38 32.50
C TYR A 8 1.70 5.11 33.36
N TRP A 9 0.52 5.47 32.86
CA TRP A 9 -0.75 5.19 33.53
C TRP A 9 -1.07 3.69 33.64
N LEU A 10 -0.60 2.88 32.70
CA LEU A 10 -0.68 1.42 32.74
C LEU A 10 0.43 0.77 33.60
N GLY A 11 1.28 1.57 34.25
CA GLY A 11 2.30 1.08 35.20
C GLY A 11 3.69 0.83 34.60
N SER A 12 3.94 1.19 33.33
CA SER A 12 5.27 1.06 32.73
C SER A 12 6.12 2.33 32.94
N THR A 13 7.44 2.18 33.05
CA THR A 13 8.35 3.33 33.14
C THR A 13 8.60 3.93 31.74
N PRO A 14 8.42 5.25 31.51
CA PRO A 14 8.63 5.87 30.20
C PRO A 14 10.00 5.58 29.58
N TYR A 15 11.04 5.50 30.42
CA TYR A 15 12.40 5.15 30.00
C TYR A 15 12.49 3.75 29.37
N LYS A 16 11.87 2.75 30.00
CA LYS A 16 11.85 1.37 29.49
C LYS A 16 11.08 1.31 28.16
N GLN A 17 9.96 2.03 28.05
CA GLN A 17 9.19 2.08 26.80
C GLN A 17 9.97 2.69 25.63
N GLN A 18 10.72 3.77 25.87
CA GLN A 18 11.57 4.36 24.83
C GLN A 18 12.66 3.39 24.39
N LEU A 19 13.33 2.71 25.31
CA LEU A 19 14.37 1.73 24.99
C LEU A 19 13.82 0.61 24.09
N TRP A 20 12.64 0.07 24.43
CA TRP A 20 11.99 -0.96 23.62
C TRP A 20 11.53 -0.46 22.25
N LYS A 21 11.14 0.82 22.12
CA LYS A 21 10.84 1.44 20.82
C LYS A 21 12.08 1.56 19.94
N PHE A 22 13.22 1.95 20.52
CA PHE A 22 14.49 1.99 19.78
C PHE A 22 14.96 0.60 19.38
N ALA A 23 14.94 -0.35 20.32
CA ALA A 23 15.28 -1.74 20.04
C ALA A 23 14.37 -2.35 18.96
N GLY A 24 13.06 -2.13 19.06
CA GLY A 24 12.08 -2.56 18.07
C GLY A 24 12.33 -1.96 16.69
N THR A 25 12.61 -0.66 16.61
CA THR A 25 12.95 0.02 15.35
C THR A 25 14.23 -0.53 14.72
N LEU A 26 15.27 -0.82 15.52
CA LEU A 26 16.52 -1.42 15.02
C LEU A 26 16.30 -2.82 14.46
N VAL A 27 15.58 -3.68 15.18
CA VAL A 27 15.25 -5.04 14.73
C VAL A 27 14.38 -5.00 13.48
N ALA A 28 13.40 -4.10 13.43
CA ALA A 28 12.54 -3.90 12.27
C ALA A 28 13.35 -3.42 11.05
N ALA A 29 14.24 -2.43 11.22
CA ALA A 29 15.08 -1.92 10.14
C ALA A 29 16.02 -3.00 9.59
N ALA A 30 16.66 -3.79 10.46
CA ALA A 30 17.51 -4.90 10.05
C ALA A 30 16.73 -5.98 9.28
N THR A 31 15.54 -6.33 9.77
CA THR A 31 14.69 -7.35 9.14
C THR A 31 14.18 -6.88 7.78
N VAL A 32 13.66 -5.65 7.70
CA VAL A 32 13.15 -5.06 6.45
C VAL A 32 14.28 -4.90 5.44
N GLY A 33 15.46 -4.43 5.86
CA GLY A 33 16.65 -4.34 5.01
C GLY A 33 17.05 -5.70 4.44
N GLY A 34 17.06 -6.74 5.26
CA GLY A 34 17.32 -8.11 4.82
C GLY A 34 16.31 -8.61 3.80
N VAL A 35 15.01 -8.41 4.06
CA VAL A 35 13.92 -8.80 3.13
C VAL A 35 14.03 -8.07 1.80
N ILE A 36 14.35 -6.77 1.80
CA ILE A 36 14.55 -6.00 0.57
C ILE A 36 15.69 -6.56 -0.27
N ILE A 37 16.81 -6.96 0.36
CA ILE A 37 17.94 -7.57 -0.36
C ILE A 37 17.54 -8.90 -0.99
N VAL A 38 16.79 -9.73 -0.26
CA VAL A 38 16.29 -11.01 -0.78
C VAL A 38 15.35 -10.77 -1.96
N LEU A 39 14.39 -9.85 -1.84
CA LEU A 39 13.46 -9.50 -2.92
C LEU A 39 14.20 -8.99 -4.16
N ASN A 40 15.21 -8.13 -3.98
CA ASN A 40 16.02 -7.62 -5.09
C ASN A 40 16.78 -8.76 -5.81
N LYS A 41 17.34 -9.70 -5.07
CA LYS A 41 18.06 -10.84 -5.67
C LYS A 41 17.13 -11.84 -6.35
N THR A 42 15.93 -12.05 -5.80
CA THR A 42 14.99 -13.07 -6.29
C THR A 42 14.14 -12.60 -7.47
N TYR A 43 13.68 -11.35 -7.43
CA TYR A 43 12.77 -10.79 -8.43
C TYR A 43 13.38 -9.61 -9.19
N GLY A 44 14.27 -8.84 -8.56
CA GLY A 44 14.74 -7.55 -9.08
C GLY A 44 13.68 -6.46 -8.98
N PHE A 45 14.12 -5.20 -8.91
CA PHE A 45 13.24 -4.02 -8.93
C PHE A 45 13.22 -3.29 -10.28
N THR A 46 14.03 -3.74 -11.25
CA THR A 46 14.12 -3.21 -12.61
C THR A 46 14.17 -4.37 -13.63
N GLY A 47 13.40 -4.29 -14.73
CA GLY A 47 13.38 -5.30 -15.81
C GLY A 47 12.00 -5.96 -16.08
N GLN A 48 11.94 -6.87 -17.06
CA GLN A 48 10.69 -7.47 -17.60
C GLN A 48 9.96 -8.47 -16.68
N ASN A 49 10.50 -8.83 -15.50
CA ASN A 49 9.84 -9.68 -14.49
C ASN A 49 10.10 -9.16 -13.06
N ALA A 50 10.42 -7.88 -12.94
CA ALA A 50 10.76 -7.25 -11.67
C ALA A 50 9.50 -6.88 -10.88
N LEU A 51 9.63 -6.82 -9.55
CA LEU A 51 8.65 -6.13 -8.72
C LEU A 51 8.79 -4.63 -8.96
N VAL A 52 8.06 -4.14 -9.96
CA VAL A 52 8.05 -2.70 -10.26
C VAL A 52 7.52 -1.97 -9.03
N ALA A 53 8.33 -1.06 -8.50
CA ALA A 53 7.97 -0.20 -7.38
C ALA A 53 7.94 1.26 -7.84
N PRO A 54 6.87 1.72 -8.54
CA PRO A 54 6.87 3.02 -9.18
C PRO A 54 7.00 4.18 -8.17
N GLN A 55 6.48 4.02 -6.94
CA GLN A 55 6.66 5.02 -5.88
C GLN A 55 8.11 5.12 -5.40
N ALA A 56 8.77 3.98 -5.23
CA ALA A 56 10.17 3.95 -4.82
C ALA A 56 11.07 4.53 -5.92
N ASN A 57 10.78 4.20 -7.18
CA ASN A 57 11.51 4.73 -8.34
C ASN A 57 11.33 6.25 -8.48
N ALA A 58 10.13 6.78 -8.23
CA ALA A 58 9.89 8.23 -8.25
C ALA A 58 10.65 8.95 -7.12
N MET A 59 10.67 8.39 -5.90
CA MET A 59 11.46 8.95 -4.79
C MET A 59 12.96 8.86 -5.07
N ALA A 60 13.44 7.75 -5.66
CA ALA A 60 14.83 7.60 -6.08
C ALA A 60 15.21 8.68 -7.10
N ALA A 61 14.37 8.94 -8.11
CA ALA A 61 14.62 9.98 -9.11
C ALA A 61 14.68 11.40 -8.55
N VAL A 62 14.05 11.67 -7.40
CA VAL A 62 14.15 12.96 -6.69
C VAL A 62 15.41 13.04 -5.83
N ILE A 63 15.80 11.93 -5.20
CA ILE A 63 16.96 11.86 -4.29
C ILE A 63 18.28 11.78 -5.05
N GLU A 64 18.31 11.08 -6.18
CA GLU A 64 19.52 10.83 -6.97
C GLU A 64 20.22 12.12 -7.44
N PRO A 65 19.51 13.15 -7.95
CA PRO A 65 20.11 14.46 -8.23
C PRO A 65 20.71 15.12 -6.98
N LEU A 66 20.06 14.99 -5.82
CA LEU A 66 20.54 15.56 -4.55
C LEU A 66 21.80 14.85 -4.03
N MET A 67 21.92 13.54 -4.26
CA MET A 67 23.06 12.73 -3.81
C MET A 67 24.25 12.77 -4.77
N SER A 68 23.99 12.84 -6.09
CA SER A 68 25.03 12.85 -7.13
C SER A 68 25.65 14.23 -7.37
N GLY A 69 25.16 15.27 -6.67
CA GLY A 69 25.56 16.66 -6.94
C GLY A 69 25.04 17.20 -8.28
N GLY A 70 24.13 16.47 -8.94
CA GLY A 70 23.47 16.92 -10.14
C GLY A 70 22.56 18.12 -9.87
N GLY A 71 22.46 19.04 -10.84
CA GLY A 71 21.48 20.12 -10.76
C GLY A 71 20.07 19.55 -10.74
N ALA A 72 19.39 19.62 -9.59
CA ALA A 72 17.99 19.24 -9.51
C ALA A 72 17.18 20.04 -10.53
N PRO A 73 16.19 19.44 -11.22
CA PRO A 73 15.41 20.13 -12.24
C PRO A 73 14.38 21.06 -11.58
N TRP A 74 14.85 22.16 -10.97
CA TRP A 74 14.06 23.14 -10.23
C TRP A 74 12.91 23.73 -11.05
N LEU A 75 13.09 23.85 -12.37
CA LEU A 75 12.02 24.26 -13.28
C LEU A 75 10.84 23.27 -13.26
N LEU A 76 11.11 21.96 -13.29
CA LEU A 76 10.07 20.92 -13.22
C LEU A 76 9.38 20.92 -11.85
N TYR A 77 10.12 21.15 -10.77
CA TYR A 77 9.54 21.30 -9.43
C TYR A 77 8.66 22.55 -9.32
N GLY A 78 9.08 23.67 -9.93
CA GLY A 78 8.29 24.89 -10.01
C GLY A 78 6.98 24.67 -10.78
N ILE A 79 7.04 24.00 -11.94
CA ILE A 79 5.85 23.63 -12.73
C ILE A 79 4.92 22.73 -11.91
N GLY A 80 5.47 21.70 -11.25
CA GLY A 80 4.69 20.83 -10.36
C GLY A 80 4.03 21.58 -9.21
N GLY A 81 4.72 22.56 -8.62
CA GLY A 81 4.18 23.44 -7.59
C GLY A 81 3.02 24.30 -8.09
N VAL A 82 3.15 24.90 -9.28
CA VAL A 82 2.06 25.68 -9.90
C VAL A 82 0.85 24.79 -10.18
N ILE A 83 1.05 23.59 -10.72
CA ILE A 83 -0.02 22.61 -10.94
C ILE A 83 -0.69 22.25 -9.60
N ALA A 84 0.08 22.01 -8.54
CA ALA A 84 -0.47 21.70 -7.22
C ALA A 84 -1.32 22.84 -6.65
N ILE A 85 -0.91 24.10 -6.85
CA ILE A 85 -1.69 25.29 -6.45
C ILE A 85 -3.01 25.34 -7.24
N LEU A 86 -2.95 25.18 -8.56
CA LEU A 86 -4.15 25.16 -9.41
C LEU A 86 -5.12 24.07 -9.00
N LEU A 87 -4.65 22.84 -8.79
CA LEU A 87 -5.48 21.73 -8.33
C LEU A 87 -6.11 22.03 -6.96
N THR A 88 -5.33 22.61 -6.04
CA THR A 88 -5.82 23.00 -4.72
C THR A 88 -6.93 24.06 -4.82
N LEU A 89 -6.80 25.04 -5.73
CA LEU A 89 -7.83 26.04 -6.02
C LEU A 89 -9.12 25.39 -6.56
N PHE A 90 -9.00 24.37 -7.41
CA PHE A 90 -10.14 23.58 -7.89
C PHE A 90 -10.67 22.56 -6.86
N LYS A 91 -10.15 22.55 -5.62
CA LYS A 91 -10.47 21.56 -4.57
C LYS A 91 -10.21 20.11 -4.99
N ILE A 92 -9.30 19.90 -5.94
CA ILE A 92 -8.83 18.58 -6.34
C ILE A 92 -7.60 18.25 -5.51
N PRO A 93 -7.56 17.10 -4.81
CA PRO A 93 -6.39 16.69 -4.06
C PRO A 93 -5.18 16.48 -4.99
N ALA A 94 -4.22 17.41 -4.95
CA ALA A 94 -3.03 17.37 -5.80
C ALA A 94 -2.24 16.06 -5.64
N LEU A 95 -2.17 15.52 -4.43
CA LEU A 95 -1.51 14.25 -4.14
C LEU A 95 -2.18 13.09 -4.90
N ALA A 96 -3.52 12.97 -4.86
CA ALA A 96 -4.22 11.88 -5.55
C ALA A 96 -4.08 11.99 -7.07
N PHE A 97 -4.10 13.21 -7.61
CA PHE A 97 -3.91 13.47 -9.02
C PHE A 97 -2.50 13.07 -9.51
N SER A 98 -1.46 13.57 -8.83
CA SER A 98 -0.08 13.22 -9.14
C SER A 98 0.18 11.73 -8.94
N LEU A 99 -0.43 11.14 -7.90
CA LEU A 99 -0.34 9.70 -7.67
C LEU A 99 -0.97 8.90 -8.83
N GLY A 100 -2.13 9.33 -9.34
CA GLY A 100 -2.76 8.69 -10.49
C GLY A 100 -1.92 8.77 -11.77
N MET A 101 -1.17 9.85 -11.98
CA MET A 101 -0.33 10.03 -13.16
C MET A 101 0.90 9.11 -13.23
N PHE A 102 1.48 8.72 -12.09
CA PHE A 102 2.71 7.91 -12.08
C PHE A 102 2.44 6.39 -12.04
N ILE A 103 1.24 5.96 -11.63
CA ILE A 103 0.93 4.55 -11.43
C ILE A 103 0.60 3.89 -12.80
N PRO A 104 1.22 2.75 -13.14
CA PRO A 104 0.86 1.96 -14.32
C PRO A 104 -0.65 1.64 -14.36
N LEU A 105 -1.23 1.58 -15.56
CA LEU A 105 -2.67 1.35 -15.73
C LEU A 105 -3.16 0.07 -15.02
N GLU A 106 -2.34 -0.98 -15.03
CA GLU A 106 -2.58 -2.27 -14.38
C GLU A 106 -2.79 -2.14 -12.86
N LEU A 107 -2.15 -1.16 -12.22
CA LEU A 107 -2.29 -0.87 -10.79
C LEU A 107 -3.36 0.20 -10.52
N ASN A 108 -3.60 1.10 -11.47
CA ASN A 108 -4.62 2.16 -11.38
C ASN A 108 -6.05 1.61 -11.45
N LEU A 109 -6.31 0.61 -12.29
CA LEU A 109 -7.65 0.02 -12.42
C LEU A 109 -8.17 -0.60 -11.10
N PRO A 110 -7.41 -1.44 -10.39
CA PRO A 110 -7.81 -1.93 -9.07
C PRO A 110 -8.02 -0.83 -8.03
N LEU A 111 -7.21 0.24 -8.06
CA LEU A 111 -7.38 1.40 -7.17
C LEU A 111 -8.69 2.13 -7.45
N LEU A 112 -9.05 2.31 -8.71
CA LEU A 112 -10.33 2.91 -9.12
C LEU A 112 -11.51 2.08 -8.65
N VAL A 113 -11.45 0.75 -8.83
CA VAL A 113 -12.49 -0.17 -8.34
C VAL A 113 -12.60 -0.10 -6.81
N GLY A 114 -11.47 -0.11 -6.09
CA GLY A 114 -11.46 0.06 -4.64
C GLY A 114 -12.08 1.38 -4.18
N GLY A 115 -11.78 2.48 -4.89
CA GLY A 115 -12.40 3.79 -4.66
C GLY A 115 -13.91 3.78 -4.93
N ALA A 116 -14.36 3.12 -6.00
CA ALA A 116 -15.77 2.95 -6.32
C ALA A 116 -16.50 2.13 -5.23
N VAL A 117 -15.88 1.08 -4.70
CA VAL A 117 -16.42 0.31 -3.58
C VAL A 117 -16.49 1.15 -2.30
N ALA A 118 -15.44 1.92 -1.99
CA ALA A 118 -15.45 2.81 -0.83
C ALA A 118 -16.54 3.88 -0.93
N TRP A 119 -16.72 4.47 -2.11
CA TRP A 119 -17.82 5.39 -2.40
C TRP A 119 -19.19 4.72 -2.26
N PHE A 120 -19.34 3.51 -2.80
CA PHE A 120 -20.57 2.73 -2.69
C PHE A 120 -20.91 2.42 -1.23
N VAL A 121 -19.94 1.96 -0.43
CA VAL A 121 -20.16 1.59 0.98
C VAL A 121 -20.50 2.81 1.85
N SER A 122 -19.90 3.97 1.55
CA SER A 122 -20.06 5.20 2.34
C SER A 122 -21.26 6.09 1.95
N THR A 123 -21.97 5.80 0.85
CA THR A 123 -23.08 6.65 0.36
C THR A 123 -24.48 6.06 0.62
N ARG A 124 -24.59 4.83 1.13
CA ARG A 124 -25.87 4.10 1.18
C ARG A 124 -26.74 4.34 2.41
N SER A 125 -26.21 4.88 3.50
CA SER A 125 -27.01 5.23 4.68
C SER A 125 -27.38 6.71 4.69
N LYS A 126 -28.57 7.03 5.23
CA LYS A 126 -28.97 8.42 5.55
C LYS A 126 -28.25 8.94 6.80
N GLU A 127 -27.88 8.03 7.69
CA GLU A 127 -27.17 8.31 8.94
C GLU A 127 -25.66 8.41 8.68
N THR A 128 -25.06 9.54 9.06
CA THR A 128 -23.63 9.81 8.85
C THR A 128 -22.73 8.85 9.63
N TRP A 129 -23.08 8.54 10.88
CA TRP A 129 -22.31 7.64 11.74
C TRP A 129 -22.22 6.20 11.18
N VAL A 130 -23.28 5.73 10.52
CA VAL A 130 -23.31 4.41 9.89
C VAL A 130 -22.33 4.33 8.71
N ASN A 131 -22.26 5.39 7.91
CA ASN A 131 -21.37 5.43 6.75
C ASN A 131 -19.90 5.49 7.17
N GLU A 132 -19.61 6.16 8.28
CA GLU A 132 -18.26 6.25 8.83
C GLU A 132 -17.79 4.90 9.40
N ASP A 133 -18.61 4.22 10.18
CA ASP A 133 -18.31 2.88 10.73
C ASP A 133 -18.10 1.83 9.60
N ARG A 134 -18.92 1.88 8.54
CA ARG A 134 -18.74 1.04 7.35
C ARG A 134 -17.42 1.34 6.61
N LYS A 135 -17.04 2.62 6.51
CA LYS A 135 -15.80 3.06 5.86
C LYS A 135 -14.58 2.63 6.67
N GLU A 136 -14.63 2.75 7.99
CA GLU A 136 -13.58 2.27 8.89
C GLU A 136 -13.41 0.75 8.79
N ARG A 137 -14.50 -0.03 8.85
CA ARG A 137 -14.46 -1.49 8.68
C ARG A 137 -13.92 -1.89 7.31
N GLY A 138 -14.32 -1.20 6.25
CA GLY A 138 -13.79 -1.43 4.91
C GLY A 138 -12.30 -1.12 4.79
N THR A 139 -11.84 -0.03 5.41
CA THR A 139 -10.42 0.33 5.47
C THR A 139 -9.61 -0.71 6.24
N LEU A 140 -10.15 -1.22 7.36
CA LEU A 140 -9.53 -2.27 8.16
C LEU A 140 -9.38 -3.56 7.35
N LEU A 141 -10.44 -4.03 6.68
CA LEU A 141 -10.39 -5.21 5.82
C LEU A 141 -9.40 -5.05 4.67
N ALA A 142 -9.42 -3.91 3.98
CA ALA A 142 -8.49 -3.61 2.89
C ALA A 142 -7.03 -3.65 3.38
N SER A 143 -6.73 -3.05 4.54
CA SER A 143 -5.39 -3.08 5.13
C SER A 143 -4.94 -4.51 5.48
N GLY A 144 -5.87 -5.35 5.95
CA GLY A 144 -5.63 -6.77 6.19
C GLY A 144 -5.26 -7.53 4.92
N PHE A 145 -5.98 -7.30 3.81
CA PHE A 145 -5.66 -7.91 2.52
C PHE A 145 -4.31 -7.45 1.98
N ILE A 146 -3.98 -6.16 2.11
CA ILE A 146 -2.68 -5.61 1.72
C ILE A 146 -1.55 -6.26 2.54
N ALA A 147 -1.71 -6.32 3.86
CA ALA A 147 -0.73 -6.92 4.76
C ALA A 147 -0.55 -8.43 4.49
N GLY A 148 -1.65 -9.16 4.32
CA GLY A 148 -1.62 -10.59 4.01
C GLY A 148 -0.94 -10.88 2.66
N GLY A 149 -1.25 -10.09 1.63
CA GLY A 149 -0.60 -10.19 0.32
C GLY A 149 0.90 -9.91 0.39
N ALA A 150 1.31 -8.87 1.13
CA ALA A 150 2.72 -8.55 1.34
C ALA A 150 3.46 -9.66 2.10
N LEU A 151 2.88 -10.21 3.16
CA LEU A 151 3.45 -11.33 3.92
C LEU A 151 3.64 -12.57 3.04
N MET A 152 2.62 -12.95 2.26
CA MET A 152 2.74 -14.06 1.31
C MET A 152 3.76 -13.79 0.21
N GLY A 153 3.92 -12.54 -0.23
CA GLY A 153 4.98 -12.13 -1.14
C GLY A 153 6.38 -12.38 -0.59
N VAL A 154 6.61 -12.06 0.69
CA VAL A 154 7.89 -12.34 1.37
C VAL A 154 8.13 -13.85 1.51
N VAL A 155 7.12 -14.63 1.89
CA VAL A 155 7.22 -16.10 1.96
C VAL A 155 7.58 -16.68 0.59
N SER A 156 6.89 -16.25 -0.47
CA SER A 156 7.19 -16.66 -1.85
C SER A 156 8.62 -16.30 -2.27
N ALA A 157 9.10 -15.11 -1.91
CA ALA A 157 10.47 -14.69 -2.18
C ALA A 157 11.51 -15.58 -1.49
N LEU A 158 11.27 -15.96 -0.23
CA LEU A 158 12.14 -16.86 0.54
C LEU A 158 12.14 -18.28 -0.05
N MET A 159 10.98 -18.82 -0.43
CA MET A 159 10.89 -20.14 -1.05
C MET A 159 11.65 -20.19 -2.38
N ARG A 160 11.49 -19.16 -3.21
CA ARG A 160 12.20 -19.05 -4.48
C ARG A 160 13.71 -18.86 -4.28
N PHE A 161 14.11 -18.10 -3.26
CA PHE A 161 15.52 -17.98 -2.86
C PHE A 161 16.12 -19.31 -2.39
N ALA A 162 15.32 -20.18 -1.73
CA ALA A 162 15.70 -21.53 -1.33
C ALA A 162 15.65 -22.58 -2.48
N GLY A 163 15.38 -22.15 -3.72
CA GLY A 163 15.35 -23.03 -4.89
C GLY A 163 14.02 -23.75 -5.15
N ILE A 164 12.98 -23.48 -4.34
CA ILE A 164 11.64 -24.07 -4.51
C ILE A 164 10.81 -23.16 -5.40
N ASN A 165 10.75 -23.47 -6.70
CA ASN A 165 9.88 -22.79 -7.67
C ASN A 165 8.57 -23.54 -7.83
N LEU A 166 7.56 -23.21 -7.01
CA LEU A 166 6.20 -23.75 -7.13
C LEU A 166 5.33 -22.99 -8.15
N VAL A 167 5.87 -21.93 -8.76
CA VAL A 167 5.13 -21.12 -9.75
C VAL A 167 5.18 -21.82 -11.11
N ASN A 168 4.04 -22.33 -11.55
CA ASN A 168 3.90 -22.89 -12.88
C ASN A 168 3.48 -21.79 -13.87
N THR A 169 4.47 -21.22 -14.56
CA THR A 169 4.28 -20.13 -15.54
C THR A 169 3.40 -20.52 -16.73
N SER A 170 3.38 -21.81 -17.11
CA SER A 170 2.53 -22.33 -18.18
C SER A 170 1.05 -22.31 -17.81
N TRP A 171 0.74 -22.57 -16.54
CA TRP A 171 -0.63 -22.52 -16.03
C TRP A 171 -1.07 -21.08 -15.73
N GLN A 172 -0.17 -20.23 -15.22
CA GLN A 172 -0.45 -18.82 -14.94
C GLN A 172 -0.88 -18.05 -16.19
N SER A 173 -0.28 -18.37 -17.34
CA SER A 173 -0.60 -17.74 -18.63
C SER A 173 -1.76 -18.43 -19.38
N SER A 174 -2.36 -19.47 -18.78
CA SER A 174 -3.48 -20.18 -19.39
C SER A 174 -4.79 -19.43 -19.18
N THR A 175 -5.74 -19.58 -20.10
CA THR A 175 -7.09 -19.01 -19.98
C THR A 175 -7.79 -19.42 -18.68
N ALA A 176 -7.50 -20.63 -18.17
CA ALA A 176 -8.03 -21.10 -16.89
C ALA A 176 -7.46 -20.31 -15.70
N GLY A 177 -6.16 -19.96 -15.75
CA GLY A 177 -5.50 -19.14 -14.74
C GLY A 177 -6.03 -17.69 -14.73
N GLU A 178 -6.19 -17.10 -15.92
CA GLU A 178 -6.79 -15.76 -16.07
C GLU A 178 -8.22 -15.73 -15.50
N LEU A 179 -9.06 -16.69 -15.89
CA LEU A 179 -10.44 -16.76 -15.44
C LEU A 179 -10.54 -16.99 -13.93
N LEU A 180 -9.69 -17.84 -13.35
CA LEU A 180 -9.64 -18.04 -11.90
C LEU A 180 -9.25 -16.75 -11.18
N SER A 181 -8.24 -16.02 -11.67
CA SER A 181 -7.79 -14.76 -11.06
C SER A 181 -8.90 -13.70 -11.08
N LEU A 182 -9.67 -13.64 -12.17
CA LEU A 182 -10.78 -12.72 -12.33
C LEU A 182 -11.95 -13.07 -11.39
N VAL A 183 -12.30 -14.36 -11.30
CA VAL A 183 -13.31 -14.84 -10.34
C VAL A 183 -12.88 -14.55 -8.90
N ALA A 184 -11.63 -14.83 -8.54
CA ALA A 184 -11.10 -14.54 -7.21
C ALA A 184 -11.16 -13.04 -6.90
N TYR A 185 -10.79 -12.19 -7.87
CA TYR A 185 -10.86 -10.73 -7.74
C TYR A 185 -12.29 -10.24 -7.50
N ILE A 186 -13.26 -10.72 -8.28
CA ILE A 186 -14.69 -10.39 -8.09
C ILE A 186 -15.18 -10.86 -6.72
N CYS A 187 -14.83 -12.09 -6.30
CA CYS A 187 -15.19 -12.62 -5.00
C CYS A 187 -14.66 -11.75 -3.86
N ILE A 188 -13.41 -11.28 -3.94
CA ILE A 188 -12.82 -10.38 -2.93
C ILE A 188 -13.56 -9.04 -2.88
N ILE A 189 -13.89 -8.46 -4.05
CA ILE A 189 -14.65 -7.21 -4.12
C ILE A 189 -16.04 -7.36 -3.48
N ILE A 190 -16.76 -8.42 -3.84
CA ILE A 190 -18.09 -8.71 -3.29
C ILE A 190 -17.99 -8.94 -1.79
N TYR A 191 -17.02 -9.72 -1.33
CA TYR A 191 -16.79 -9.97 0.08
C TYR A 191 -16.51 -8.66 0.85
N LEU A 192 -15.65 -7.81 0.30
CA LEU A 192 -15.29 -6.53 0.91
C LEU A 192 -16.52 -5.60 0.98
N ALA A 193 -17.31 -5.51 -0.08
CA ALA A 193 -18.54 -4.71 -0.11
C ALA A 193 -19.57 -5.22 0.90
N ILE A 194 -19.87 -6.53 0.92
CA ILE A 194 -20.86 -7.13 1.84
C ILE A 194 -20.40 -6.99 3.29
N SER A 195 -19.14 -7.31 3.58
CA SER A 195 -18.61 -7.30 4.94
C SER A 195 -18.51 -5.89 5.50
N SER A 196 -18.16 -4.90 4.67
CA SER A 196 -18.17 -3.50 5.07
C SER A 196 -19.60 -3.01 5.34
N MET A 197 -20.59 -3.44 4.53
CA MET A 197 -22.00 -3.07 4.74
C MET A 197 -22.63 -3.67 6.00
N LYS A 198 -22.17 -4.85 6.43
CA LYS A 198 -22.64 -5.54 7.65
C LYS A 198 -22.23 -4.84 8.96
N ALA A 199 -21.23 -3.95 8.95
CA ALA A 199 -20.78 -3.17 10.12
C ALA A 199 -21.93 -2.48 10.86
N ALA A 200 -22.85 -1.92 10.08
CA ALA A 200 -24.01 -1.17 10.56
C ALA A 200 -25.07 -2.01 11.28
N LYS A 201 -25.06 -3.35 11.15
CA LYS A 201 -26.08 -4.23 11.73
C LYS A 201 -25.70 -4.77 13.12
N ASP A 202 -24.42 -4.68 13.48
CA ASP A 202 -23.86 -5.30 14.69
C ASP A 202 -23.85 -4.35 15.91
N LYS A 203 -24.44 -3.15 15.79
CA LYS A 203 -24.69 -2.17 16.88
C LYS A 203 -26.17 -1.80 16.90
#